data_AF-A0A7J8G8C7-F1
#
_entry.id   AF-A0A7J8G8C7-F1
#
_cell.length_a   1.000
_cell.length_b   1.000
_cell.length_c   1.000
_cell.angle_alpha   90.00
_cell.angle_beta   90.00
_cell.angle_gamma   90.00
#
_symmetry.space_group_name_H-M   'P 1'
#
loop_
_entity.id
_entity.type
_entity.pdbx_description
1 polymer ?
#
loop_
_entity_poly.entity_id
_entity_poly.type
_entity_poly.pdbx_seq_one_letter_code
_entity_poly.pdbx_strand_id
1 'polypeptide(L)'
;MSLELFSKVPSLVGRFVVNKNKEDCSGIKEEFRKEFSKLEEVLTNKKTTFFGGSSLSMTDYLIWPWFERLEALELNECVDHTPKLKLWMAAMREDPTVSALLTDVKTFRGFLDLYLLNSTEACDYGL
;
A
#
# COMPACT_ATOMS: atom_id res chain seq x y z
N MET A 1 -16.38 -9.38 1.31
CA MET A 1 -15.20 -10.02 0.68
C MET A 1 -13.98 -9.10 0.85
N SER A 2 -12.79 -9.60 1.20
CA SER A 2 -11.62 -8.74 1.55
C SER A 2 -11.23 -7.76 0.43
N LEU A 3 -11.39 -8.15 -0.83
CA LEU A 3 -11.17 -7.31 -2.01
C LEU A 3 -12.16 -6.15 -2.13
N GLU A 4 -13.43 -6.32 -1.73
CA GLU A 4 -14.42 -5.24 -1.75
C GLU A 4 -14.04 -4.14 -0.76
N LEU A 5 -13.55 -4.53 0.42
CA LEU A 5 -13.08 -3.61 1.45
C LEU A 5 -11.81 -2.87 0.99
N PHE A 6 -10.94 -3.55 0.23
CA PHE A 6 -9.73 -2.96 -0.33
C PHE A 6 -9.99 -1.96 -1.47
N SER A 7 -11.13 -2.06 -2.17
CA SER A 7 -11.42 -1.28 -3.40
C SER A 7 -11.23 0.24 -3.30
N LYS A 8 -11.29 0.81 -2.09
CA LYS A 8 -11.08 2.24 -1.85
C LYS A 8 -9.61 2.66 -1.74
N VAL A 9 -8.71 1.75 -1.36
CA VAL A 9 -7.28 2.04 -1.14
C VAL A 9 -6.60 2.57 -2.42
N PRO A 10 -6.80 1.99 -3.62
CA PRO A 10 -6.21 2.53 -4.85
C PRO A 10 -6.62 3.98 -5.13
N SER A 11 -7.91 4.30 -4.93
CA SER A 11 -8.45 5.65 -5.12
C SER A 11 -7.86 6.64 -4.09
N LEU A 12 -7.73 6.23 -2.83
CA LEU A 12 -7.07 7.02 -1.79
C LEU A 12 -5.62 7.33 -2.12
N VAL A 13 -4.86 6.35 -2.62
CA VAL A 13 -3.47 6.55 -3.05
C VAL A 13 -3.40 7.57 -4.18
N GLY A 14 -4.26 7.44 -5.20
CA GLY A 14 -4.33 8.41 -6.31
C GLY A 14 -4.64 9.84 -5.82
N ARG A 15 -5.64 9.99 -4.94
CA ARG A 15 -5.97 11.30 -4.34
C ARG A 15 -4.82 11.86 -3.50
N PHE A 16 -4.16 11.04 -2.70
CA PHE A 16 -3.02 11.49 -1.90
C PHE A 16 -1.87 11.98 -2.79
N VAL A 17 -1.51 11.21 -3.81
CA VAL A 17 -0.44 11.54 -4.76
C VAL A 17 -0.69 12.88 -5.46
N VAL A 18 -1.93 13.19 -5.84
CA VAL A 18 -2.28 14.47 -6.50
C VAL A 18 -2.25 15.66 -5.54
N ASN A 19 -2.58 15.45 -4.26
CA ASN A 19 -2.75 16.52 -3.27
C ASN A 19 -1.54 16.73 -2.35
N LYS A 20 -0.58 15.79 -2.29
CA LYS A 20 0.57 15.84 -1.36
C LYS A 20 1.38 17.15 -1.41
N ASN A 21 1.40 17.82 -2.55
CA ASN A 21 2.14 19.07 -2.78
C ASN A 21 1.27 20.33 -2.74
N LYS A 22 -0.05 20.21 -2.53
CA LYS A 22 -1.03 21.29 -2.71
C LYS A 22 -1.79 21.65 -1.44
N GLU A 23 -2.07 20.67 -0.58
CA GLU A 23 -3.00 20.83 0.54
C GLU A 23 -2.59 19.98 1.76
N ASP A 24 -3.20 20.29 2.91
CA ASP A 24 -3.13 19.42 4.08
C ASP A 24 -3.82 18.07 3.77
N CYS A 25 -3.02 17.00 3.76
CA CYS A 25 -3.49 15.64 3.49
C CYS A 25 -4.02 14.92 4.75
N SER A 26 -4.19 15.61 5.89
CA SER A 26 -4.68 15.03 7.14
C SER A 26 -6.01 14.28 6.98
N GLY A 27 -6.96 14.85 6.23
CA GLY A 27 -8.25 14.21 5.92
C GLY A 27 -8.09 12.90 5.15
N ILE A 28 -7.20 12.86 4.15
CA ILE A 28 -6.91 11.66 3.35
C ILE A 28 -6.24 10.59 4.22
N LYS A 29 -5.28 10.99 5.07
CA LYS A 29 -4.63 10.08 6.04
C LYS A 29 -5.64 9.46 7.00
N GLU A 30 -6.64 10.21 7.41
CA GLU A 30 -7.71 9.70 8.27
C GLU A 30 -8.64 8.72 7.55
N GLU A 31 -8.93 8.96 6.26
CA GLU A 31 -9.62 7.99 5.43
C GLU A 31 -8.81 6.70 5.25
N PHE A 32 -7.49 6.78 5.05
CA PHE A 32 -6.62 5.60 5.04
C PHE A 32 -6.73 4.80 6.34
N ARG A 33 -6.65 5.48 7.49
CA ARG A 33 -6.76 4.80 8.80
C ARG A 33 -8.08 4.03 8.92
N LYS A 34 -9.19 4.64 8.49
CA LYS A 34 -10.51 3.99 8.48
C LYS A 34 -10.57 2.77 7.56
N GLU A 35 -10.03 2.86 6.35
CA GLU A 35 -10.04 1.71 5.43
C GLU A 35 -9.10 0.59 5.91
N PHE A 36 -7.94 0.94 6.49
CA PHE A 36 -7.03 -0.04 7.09
C PHE A 36 -7.61 -0.72 8.33
N SER A 37 -8.41 -0.02 9.15
CA SER A 37 -9.14 -0.65 10.26
C SER A 37 -10.07 -1.77 9.79
N LYS A 38 -10.74 -1.61 8.63
CA LYS A 38 -11.60 -2.67 8.08
C LYS A 38 -10.79 -3.90 7.66
N LEU A 39 -9.59 -3.69 7.12
CA LEU A 39 -8.67 -4.78 6.76
C LEU A 39 -8.11 -5.47 8.00
N GLU A 40 -7.78 -4.71 9.05
CA GLU A 40 -7.41 -5.24 10.36
C GLU A 40 -8.51 -6.12 10.96
N GLU A 41 -9.78 -5.69 10.89
CA GLU A 41 -10.93 -6.46 11.34
C GLU A 41 -11.05 -7.80 10.59
N VAL A 42 -10.79 -7.82 9.28
CA VAL A 42 -10.79 -9.05 8.48
C VAL A 42 -9.74 -10.04 8.98
N LEU A 43 -8.48 -9.60 9.15
CA LEU A 43 -7.39 -10.44 9.66
C LEU A 43 -7.69 -10.87 11.11
N THR A 44 -8.31 -9.99 11.89
CA THR A 44 -8.72 -10.27 13.27
C THR A 44 -9.74 -11.39 13.35
N ASN A 45 -10.81 -11.28 12.55
CA ASN A 45 -11.92 -12.23 12.53
C ASN A 45 -11.51 -13.57 11.94
N LYS A 46 -10.71 -13.58 10.87
CA LYS A 46 -10.21 -14.82 10.25
C LYS A 46 -9.20 -15.55 11.12
N LYS A 47 -8.48 -14.83 12.00
CA LYS A 47 -7.37 -15.35 12.81
C LYS A 47 -6.29 -16.02 11.96
N THR A 48 -6.02 -15.44 10.79
CA THR A 48 -5.01 -15.91 9.84
C THR A 48 -3.95 -14.85 9.61
N THR A 49 -2.77 -15.26 9.14
CA THR A 49 -1.68 -14.36 8.76
C THR A 49 -2.02 -13.59 7.49
N PHE A 50 -2.63 -14.26 6.51
CA PHE A 50 -2.94 -13.72 5.20
C PHE A 50 -4.44 -13.49 5.03
N PHE A 51 -4.80 -12.57 4.13
CA PHE A 51 -6.20 -12.36 3.74
C PHE A 51 -6.79 -13.59 3.07
N GLY A 52 -5.95 -14.36 2.35
CA GLY A 52 -6.31 -15.64 1.74
C GLY A 52 -6.57 -16.79 2.71
N GLY A 53 -6.00 -16.74 3.91
CA GLY A 53 -6.03 -17.86 4.86
C GLY A 53 -4.70 -18.06 5.58
N SER A 54 -4.41 -19.30 5.96
CA SER A 54 -3.15 -19.67 6.63
C SER A 54 -1.93 -19.56 5.71
N SER A 55 -2.11 -19.65 4.40
CA SER A 55 -1.09 -19.46 3.39
C SER A 55 -1.40 -18.25 2.51
N LEU A 56 -0.34 -17.66 1.97
CA LEU A 56 -0.42 -16.58 1.01
C LEU A 56 -1.20 -17.04 -0.24
N SER A 57 -2.05 -16.16 -0.76
CA SER A 57 -2.87 -16.45 -1.94
C SER A 57 -2.96 -15.27 -2.91
N MET A 58 -3.67 -15.46 -4.02
CA MET A 58 -4.01 -14.41 -4.98
C MET A 58 -4.58 -13.15 -4.32
N THR A 59 -5.39 -13.28 -3.26
CA THR A 59 -5.97 -12.12 -2.59
C THR A 59 -4.89 -11.21 -2.01
N ASP A 60 -3.83 -11.78 -1.45
CA ASP A 60 -2.73 -11.04 -0.84
C ASP A 60 -1.91 -10.32 -1.91
N TYR A 61 -1.58 -11.01 -2.99
CA TYR A 61 -0.88 -10.42 -4.14
C TYR A 61 -1.66 -9.28 -4.81
N LEU A 62 -3.00 -9.37 -4.87
CA LEU A 62 -3.84 -8.30 -5.40
C LEU A 62 -3.93 -7.06 -4.50
N ILE A 63 -3.52 -7.16 -3.24
CA ILE A 63 -3.57 -6.06 -2.27
C ILE A 63 -2.18 -5.45 -2.09
N TRP A 64 -1.13 -6.29 -2.13
CA TRP A 64 0.24 -5.95 -1.79
C TRP A 64 0.83 -4.70 -2.48
N PRO A 65 0.67 -4.47 -3.80
CA PRO A 65 1.33 -3.36 -4.47
C PRO A 65 1.04 -1.99 -3.84
N TRP A 66 -0.14 -1.79 -3.26
CA TRP A 66 -0.49 -0.51 -2.62
C TRP A 66 0.10 -0.36 -1.22
N PHE A 67 0.34 -1.46 -0.52
CA PHE A 67 1.00 -1.48 0.79
C PHE A 67 2.51 -1.35 0.68
N GLU A 68 3.12 -1.92 -0.37
CA GLU A 68 4.53 -1.74 -0.70
C GLU A 68 4.89 -0.24 -0.82
N ARG A 69 4.00 0.54 -1.43
CA ARG A 69 4.22 1.96 -1.74
C ARG A 69 4.06 2.91 -0.55
N LEU A 70 3.53 2.44 0.60
CA LEU A 70 3.25 3.33 1.74
C LEU A 70 4.50 4.01 2.28
N GLU A 71 5.63 3.32 2.29
CA GLU A 71 6.89 3.90 2.76
C GLU A 71 7.35 5.04 1.85
N ALA A 72 7.34 4.81 0.54
CA ALA A 72 7.73 5.83 -0.43
C ALA A 72 6.79 7.04 -0.41
N LEU A 73 5.52 6.84 -0.06
CA LEU A 73 4.51 7.88 0.08
C LEU A 73 4.43 8.51 1.49
N GLU A 74 5.26 8.08 2.44
CA GLU A 74 5.25 8.58 3.83
C GLU A 74 3.90 8.37 4.54
N LEU A 75 3.26 7.23 4.22
CA LEU A 75 1.97 6.80 4.76
C LEU A 75 2.07 5.63 5.75
N ASN A 76 3.29 5.21 6.12
CA ASN A 76 3.48 4.12 7.08
C ASN A 76 2.80 4.38 8.44
N GLU A 77 2.70 5.64 8.88
CA GLU A 77 1.98 5.99 10.11
C GLU A 77 0.48 5.66 10.06
N CYS A 78 -0.10 5.50 8.87
CA CYS A 78 -1.51 5.16 8.72
C CYS A 78 -1.80 3.70 9.09
N VAL A 79 -0.80 2.83 9.21
CA VAL A 79 -0.98 1.43 9.65
C VAL A 79 -0.56 1.18 11.10
N ASP A 80 -0.14 2.21 11.84
CA ASP A 80 0.37 2.02 13.21
C ASP A 80 -0.69 1.50 14.20
N HIS A 81 -1.97 1.79 13.95
CA HIS A 81 -3.09 1.28 14.75
C HIS A 81 -3.59 -0.10 14.32
N THR A 82 -2.98 -0.74 13.31
CA THR A 82 -3.40 -2.02 12.73
C THR A 82 -2.32 -3.10 12.88
N PRO A 83 -2.16 -3.71 14.07
CA PRO A 83 -1.05 -4.61 14.36
C PRO A 83 -1.04 -5.88 13.49
N LYS A 84 -2.19 -6.48 13.18
CA LYS A 84 -2.22 -7.67 12.30
C LYS A 84 -1.90 -7.30 10.86
N LEU A 85 -2.34 -6.13 10.40
CA LEU A 85 -1.99 -5.62 9.09
C LEU A 85 -0.48 -5.37 8.97
N LYS A 86 0.16 -4.82 10.01
CA LYS A 86 1.64 -4.69 10.05
C LYS A 86 2.34 -6.05 10.00
N LEU A 87 1.83 -7.05 10.72
CA LEU A 87 2.36 -8.42 10.65
C LEU A 87 2.17 -9.03 9.26
N TRP A 88 1.01 -8.83 8.62
CA TRP A 88 0.77 -9.23 7.24
C TRP A 88 1.75 -8.54 6.29
N MET A 89 2.00 -7.23 6.44
CA MET A 89 2.98 -6.50 5.63
C MET A 89 4.41 -7.02 5.81
N ALA A 90 4.78 -7.46 7.02
CA ALA A 90 6.07 -8.08 7.28
C ALA A 90 6.15 -9.45 6.59
N ALA A 91 5.14 -10.29 6.76
CA ALA A 91 5.06 -11.62 6.14
C ALA A 91 5.08 -11.55 4.60
N MET A 92 4.42 -10.55 3.99
CA MET A 92 4.47 -10.34 2.55
C MET A 92 5.88 -10.03 2.05
N ARG A 93 6.70 -9.29 2.80
CA ARG A 93 8.10 -8.99 2.39
C ARG A 93 9.01 -10.22 2.46
N GLU A 94 8.66 -11.23 3.25
CA GLU A 94 9.39 -12.49 3.35
C GLU A 94 9.05 -13.46 2.20
N ASP A 95 7.95 -13.23 1.47
CA ASP A 95 7.59 -14.07 0.33
C ASP A 95 8.61 -13.93 -0.82
N PRO A 96 9.10 -15.03 -1.41
CA PRO A 96 10.08 -14.98 -2.49
C PRO A 96 9.61 -14.20 -3.73
N THR A 97 8.32 -14.27 -4.07
CA THR A 97 7.79 -13.58 -5.26
C THR A 97 7.71 -12.09 -5.02
N VAL A 98 7.21 -11.67 -3.85
CA VAL A 98 7.20 -10.27 -3.45
C VAL A 98 8.62 -9.73 -3.38
N SER A 99 9.53 -10.41 -2.66
CA SER A 99 10.90 -9.98 -2.45
C SER A 99 11.66 -9.76 -3.77
N ALA A 100 11.48 -10.66 -4.75
CA ALA A 100 12.11 -10.56 -6.06
C ALA A 100 11.60 -9.38 -6.91
N LEU A 101 10.45 -8.81 -6.59
CA LEU A 101 9.78 -7.73 -7.34
C LEU A 101 9.71 -6.41 -6.58
N LEU A 102 10.29 -6.33 -5.37
CA LEU A 102 10.28 -5.10 -4.57
C LEU A 102 10.98 -3.98 -5.33
N THR A 103 10.31 -2.84 -5.43
CA THR A 103 10.91 -1.61 -5.94
C THR A 103 11.48 -0.80 -4.78
N ASP A 104 12.72 -0.33 -4.90
CA ASP A 104 13.30 0.51 -3.85
C ASP A 104 12.60 1.87 -3.75
N VAL A 105 12.59 2.43 -2.54
CA VAL A 105 11.89 3.68 -2.22
C VAL A 105 12.36 4.85 -3.09
N LYS A 106 13.66 4.92 -3.41
CA LYS A 106 14.24 6.02 -4.19
C LYS A 106 13.81 5.92 -5.65
N THR A 107 13.80 4.73 -6.22
CA THR A 107 13.34 4.48 -7.59
C THR A 107 11.87 4.83 -7.76
N PHE A 108 11.00 4.37 -6.85
CA PHE A 108 9.58 4.70 -6.95
C PHE A 108 9.30 6.20 -6.78
N ARG A 109 10.01 6.89 -5.86
CA ARG A 109 9.89 8.34 -5.69
C ARG A 109 10.34 9.11 -6.94
N GLY A 110 11.47 8.73 -7.54
CA GLY A 110 11.96 9.37 -8.76
C GLY A 110 11.04 9.17 -9.95
N PHE A 111 10.52 7.96 -10.15
CA PHE A 111 9.43 7.70 -11.10
C PHE A 111 8.25 8.64 -10.84
N LEU A 112 7.76 8.71 -9.59
CA LEU A 112 6.57 9.46 -9.25
C LEU A 112 6.73 10.97 -9.48
N ASP A 113 7.89 11.52 -9.17
CA ASP A 113 8.18 12.95 -9.35
C ASP A 113 8.20 13.33 -10.84
N LEU A 114 8.78 12.50 -11.70
CA LEU A 114 8.72 12.70 -13.16
C LEU A 114 7.30 12.47 -13.71
N TYR A 115 6.62 11.43 -13.22
CA TYR A 115 5.27 11.08 -13.66
C TYR A 115 4.27 12.22 -13.39
N LEU A 116 4.36 12.87 -12.23
CA LEU A 116 3.53 14.02 -11.88
C LEU A 116 3.80 15.27 -12.73
N LEU A 117 4.97 15.35 -13.37
CA LEU A 117 5.32 16.40 -14.33
C LEU A 117 4.95 16.04 -15.78
N ASN A 118 4.32 14.87 -16.02
CA ASN A 118 4.06 14.32 -17.35
C ASN A 118 5.33 14.17 -18.20
N SER A 119 6.47 13.90 -17.58
CA SER A 119 7.73 13.65 -18.28
C SER A 119 7.70 12.30 -19.01
N THR A 120 8.20 12.27 -20.25
CA THR A 120 8.31 11.06 -21.07
C THR A 120 9.34 10.07 -20.53
N GLU A 121 10.26 10.55 -19.70
CA GLU A 121 11.35 9.80 -19.08
C GLU A 121 10.91 9.08 -17.79
N ALA A 122 9.69 9.36 -17.30
CA ALA A 122 9.22 8.83 -16.01
C ALA A 122 9.30 7.31 -15.94
N CYS A 123 8.79 6.61 -16.96
CA CYS A 123 8.75 5.14 -17.00
C CYS A 123 10.12 4.48 -17.11
N ASP A 124 11.14 5.22 -17.57
CA ASP A 124 12.51 4.74 -17.74
C ASP A 124 13.43 5.19 -16.59
N TYR A 125 12.87 5.72 -15.49
CA TYR A 125 13.66 6.19 -14.36
C TYR A 125 14.50 5.06 -13.74
N GLY A 126 15.83 5.21 -13.79
CA GLY A 126 16.78 4.26 -13.21
C GLY A 126 17.30 3.18 -14.17
N LEU A 127 16.91 3.23 -15.45
CA LEU A 127 17.45 2.39 -16.53
C LEU A 127 18.64 3.04 -17.24
#